data_AF-A0A929IS22-F1
#
_entry.id   AF-A0A929IS22-F1
#
_cell.length_a   1.000
_cell.length_b   1.000
_cell.length_c   1.000
_cell.angle_alpha   90.00
_cell.angle_beta   90.00
_cell.angle_gamma   90.00
#
_symmetry.space_group_name_H-M   'P 1'
#
loop_
_entity.id
_entity.type
_entity.pdbx_description
1 polymer ?
#
loop_
_entity_poly.entity_id
_entity_poly.type
_entity_poly.pdbx_seq_one_letter_code
_entity_poly.pdbx_strand_id
1 'polypeptide(L)'
;EPWDFHPILNAHFRLDGAVELPGGLPFLGVTGGEWVDWIFVRGDMLSVTLSAAGERASEDAEAAAPAIWREVLTALDLPDQPLPACRIVKEQRATIAQTPAQAARRPAADAPGGNILLAGDWTATGLPCTIEGAIRSGHRAASQLPKLGKQPHAQTFSAVFGGMWQRFQTGI
;
A
#
# COMPACT_ATOMS: atom_id res chain seq x y z
N GLU A 1 -17.85 -5.57 2.80
CA GLU A 1 -16.67 -6.29 2.27
C GLU A 1 -16.02 -7.11 3.39
N PRO A 2 -15.20 -8.13 3.10
CA PRO A 2 -14.47 -8.88 4.14
C PRO A 2 -13.32 -8.09 4.79
N TRP A 3 -12.89 -6.99 4.17
CA TRP A 3 -11.78 -6.15 4.64
C TRP A 3 -12.25 -4.70 4.81
N ASP A 4 -11.82 -4.09 5.90
CA ASP A 4 -11.96 -2.66 6.16
C ASP A 4 -10.61 -2.03 5.94
N PHE A 5 -10.61 -0.79 5.49
CA PHE A 5 -9.39 -0.04 5.17
C PHE A 5 -9.45 1.33 5.84
N HIS A 6 -8.27 1.86 6.14
CA HIS A 6 -8.13 3.24 6.56
C HIS A 6 -7.43 4.02 5.45
N PRO A 7 -8.04 5.11 4.95
CA PRO A 7 -7.41 5.91 3.92
C PRO A 7 -6.21 6.66 4.48
N ILE A 8 -5.21 6.91 3.65
CA ILE A 8 -4.10 7.81 3.98
C ILE A 8 -4.11 8.94 2.97
N LEU A 9 -3.97 10.17 3.47
CA LEU A 9 -3.78 11.36 2.66
C LEU A 9 -2.35 11.83 2.82
N ASN A 10 -1.67 12.07 1.69
CA ASN A 10 -0.38 12.73 1.66
C ASN A 10 -0.49 14.04 0.90
N ALA A 11 0.17 15.08 1.41
CA ALA A 11 0.33 16.35 0.73
C ALA A 11 1.80 16.64 0.54
N HIS A 12 2.19 17.02 -0.67
CA HIS A 12 3.58 17.38 -0.99
C HIS A 12 3.60 18.83 -1.45
N PHE A 13 4.37 19.67 -0.77
CA PHE A 13 4.53 21.10 -1.04
C PHE A 13 5.96 21.36 -1.52
N ARG A 14 6.08 21.97 -2.70
CA ARG A 14 7.36 22.49 -3.21
C ARG A 14 7.57 23.88 -2.64
N LEU A 15 8.64 24.05 -1.88
CA LEU A 15 9.03 25.31 -1.25
C LEU A 15 10.04 26.06 -2.13
N ASP A 16 10.20 27.36 -1.89
CA ASP A 16 11.18 28.21 -2.61
C ASP A 16 12.62 27.98 -2.14
N GLY A 17 12.81 27.27 -1.03
CA GLY A 17 14.11 26.98 -0.45
C GLY A 17 14.08 25.81 0.51
N ALA A 18 15.26 25.36 0.94
CA ALA A 18 15.38 24.31 1.94
C ALA A 18 14.84 24.79 3.29
N VAL A 19 14.06 23.93 3.95
CA VAL A 19 13.58 24.16 5.32
C VAL A 19 14.24 23.18 6.27
N GLU A 20 14.64 23.68 7.43
CA GLU A 20 15.08 22.83 8.53
C GLU A 20 13.95 22.73 9.56
N LEU A 21 13.64 21.49 9.96
CA LEU A 21 12.70 21.27 11.05
C LEU A 21 13.36 21.61 12.40
N PRO A 22 12.55 21.90 13.43
CA PRO A 22 13.07 22.12 14.78
C PRO A 22 14.06 21.04 15.22
N GLY A 23 15.23 21.46 15.68
CA GLY A 23 16.30 20.55 16.12
C GLY A 23 17.04 19.82 15.00
N GLY A 24 16.88 20.22 13.73
CA GLY A 24 17.53 19.58 12.59
C GLY A 24 17.03 18.17 12.32
N LEU A 25 15.82 17.85 12.79
CA LEU A 25 15.24 16.51 12.65
C LEU A 25 14.77 16.25 11.22
N PRO A 26 14.82 15.01 10.73
CA PRO A 26 14.35 14.67 9.38
C PRO A 26 12.82 14.65 9.26
N PHE A 27 12.11 14.60 10.38
CA PHE A 27 10.65 14.63 10.46
C PHE A 27 10.16 15.21 11.79
N LEU A 28 8.91 15.63 11.82
CA LEU A 28 8.19 16.11 12.98
C LEU A 28 6.86 15.36 13.11
N GLY A 29 6.56 14.88 14.32
CA GLY A 29 5.25 14.34 14.66
C GLY A 29 4.38 15.45 15.27
N VAL A 30 3.14 15.55 14.80
CA VAL A 30 2.16 16.55 15.24
C VAL A 30 1.06 15.85 16.01
N THR A 31 0.79 16.33 17.23
CA THR A 31 -0.27 15.78 18.07
C THR A 31 -1.44 16.75 18.14
N GLY A 32 -2.66 16.25 18.00
CA GLY A 32 -3.87 17.08 18.02
C GLY A 32 -4.09 17.88 16.73
N GLY A 33 -3.33 17.60 15.67
CA GLY A 33 -3.60 18.11 14.34
C GLY A 33 -4.90 17.51 13.79
N GLU A 34 -5.66 18.32 13.05
CA GLU A 34 -6.85 17.86 12.36
C GLU A 34 -6.47 17.31 10.97
N TRP A 35 -5.45 17.89 10.35
CA TRP A 35 -5.02 17.62 8.98
C TRP A 35 -3.61 17.06 8.87
N VAL A 36 -2.81 17.15 9.94
CA VAL A 36 -1.38 16.80 9.94
C VAL A 36 -1.06 15.87 11.11
N ASP A 37 -0.58 14.66 10.82
CA ASP A 37 0.06 13.79 11.82
C ASP A 37 1.59 13.86 11.75
N TRP A 38 2.12 13.93 10.53
CA TRP A 38 3.56 13.88 10.29
C TRP A 38 3.98 14.90 9.24
N ILE A 39 5.13 15.52 9.45
CA ILE A 39 5.82 16.40 8.51
C ILE A 39 7.21 15.83 8.24
N PHE A 40 7.57 15.69 6.97
CA PHE A 40 8.89 15.26 6.51
C PHE A 40 9.48 16.33 5.60
N VAL A 41 10.77 16.65 5.77
CA VAL A 41 11.44 17.64 4.91
C VAL A 41 12.64 17.00 4.21
N ARG A 42 12.73 17.24 2.89
CA ARG A 42 13.78 16.73 2.01
C ARG A 42 14.19 17.85 1.06
N GLY A 43 15.18 18.66 1.46
CA GLY A 43 15.57 19.85 0.71
C GLY A 43 14.42 20.85 0.63
N ASP A 44 14.00 21.19 -0.58
CA ASP A 44 12.91 22.11 -0.89
C ASP A 44 11.51 21.43 -0.95
N MET A 45 11.40 20.17 -0.52
CA MET A 45 10.14 19.44 -0.49
C MET A 45 9.70 19.16 0.94
N LEU A 46 8.49 19.64 1.27
CA LEU A 46 7.80 19.31 2.51
C LEU A 46 6.67 18.34 2.22
N SER A 47 6.66 17.19 2.91
CA SER A 47 5.64 16.16 2.76
C SER A 47 4.89 15.98 4.08
N VAL A 48 3.58 15.95 3.99
CA VAL A 48 2.67 15.72 5.11
C VAL A 48 1.98 14.38 4.93
N THR A 49 1.81 13.65 6.02
CA THR A 49 0.95 12.47 6.07
C THR A 49 -0.15 12.68 7.11
N LEU A 50 -1.39 12.41 6.70
CA LEU A 50 -2.54 12.19 7.57
C LEU A 50 -2.92 10.71 7.52
N SER A 51 -2.80 10.05 8.65
CA SER A 51 -3.12 8.65 8.87
C SER A 51 -4.62 8.51 9.11
N ALA A 52 -5.21 7.39 8.67
CA ALA A 52 -6.63 7.10 8.87
C ALA A 52 -7.54 8.30 8.59
N ALA A 53 -7.32 8.94 7.43
CA ALA A 53 -7.91 10.21 7.03
C ALA A 53 -9.45 10.24 7.00
N GLY A 54 -10.14 9.10 7.19
CA GLY A 54 -11.58 9.02 7.34
C GLY A 54 -12.34 9.82 6.28
N GLU A 55 -13.25 10.68 6.72
CA GLU A 55 -14.05 11.54 5.85
C GLU A 55 -13.21 12.57 5.08
N ARG A 56 -12.07 13.00 5.62
CA ARG A 56 -11.14 13.96 4.98
C ARG A 56 -10.52 13.42 3.70
N ALA A 57 -10.44 12.08 3.56
CA ALA A 57 -10.02 11.45 2.32
C ALA A 57 -11.02 11.67 1.16
N SER A 58 -12.26 12.06 1.46
CA SER A 58 -13.32 12.32 0.49
C SER A 58 -13.44 13.80 0.10
N GLU A 59 -12.85 14.71 0.87
CA GLU A 59 -12.85 16.14 0.56
C GLU A 59 -12.07 16.43 -0.71
N ASP A 60 -12.33 17.53 -1.41
CA ASP A 60 -11.58 17.89 -2.63
C ASP A 60 -10.15 18.33 -2.33
N ALA A 61 -9.23 18.07 -3.27
CA ALA A 61 -7.81 18.46 -3.10
C ALA A 61 -7.64 19.98 -2.94
N GLU A 62 -8.46 20.77 -3.64
CA GLU A 62 -8.46 22.23 -3.57
C GLU A 62 -8.92 22.75 -2.20
N ALA A 63 -9.77 22.00 -1.49
CA ALA A 63 -10.21 22.32 -0.14
C ALA A 63 -9.22 21.85 0.94
N ALA A 64 -8.66 20.65 0.76
CA ALA A 64 -7.74 20.05 1.72
C ALA A 64 -6.37 20.76 1.77
N ALA A 65 -5.81 21.18 0.63
CA ALA A 65 -4.46 21.73 0.57
C ALA A 65 -4.26 23.00 1.43
N PRO A 66 -5.16 24.01 1.39
CA PRO A 66 -5.08 25.17 2.28
C PRO A 66 -5.22 24.82 3.77
N ALA A 67 -6.03 23.81 4.12
CA ALA A 67 -6.22 23.38 5.51
C ALA A 67 -4.97 22.73 6.07
N ILE A 68 -4.39 21.80 5.31
CA ILE A 68 -3.11 21.16 5.65
C ILE A 68 -2.01 22.20 5.76
N TRP A 69 -1.92 23.14 4.81
CA TRP A 69 -0.88 24.17 4.83
C TRP A 69 -0.96 25.06 6.06
N ARG A 70 -2.16 25.49 6.47
CA ARG A 70 -2.35 26.28 7.71
C ARG A 70 -1.85 25.54 8.96
N GLU A 71 -2.09 24.23 9.06
CA GLU A 71 -1.54 23.43 10.15
C GLU A 71 -0.03 23.26 10.06
N VAL A 72 0.55 23.13 8.86
CA VAL A 72 2.00 23.10 8.67
C VAL A 72 2.64 24.40 9.17
N LEU A 73 2.08 25.56 8.81
CA LEU A 73 2.59 26.85 9.28
C LEU A 73 2.55 26.93 10.81
N THR A 74 1.46 26.46 11.42
CA THR A 74 1.30 26.42 12.87
C THR A 74 2.30 25.48 13.54
N ALA A 75 2.47 24.26 13.01
CA ALA A 75 3.36 23.24 13.55
C ALA A 75 4.85 23.63 13.46
N LEU A 76 5.20 24.45 12.46
CA LEU A 76 6.57 24.93 12.23
C LEU A 76 6.82 26.35 12.76
N ASP A 77 5.84 26.97 13.40
CA ASP A 77 5.90 28.37 13.86
C ASP A 77 6.33 29.35 12.75
N LEU A 78 5.78 29.15 11.55
CA LEU A 78 6.05 29.97 10.37
C LEU A 78 4.99 31.08 10.24
N PRO A 79 5.38 32.26 9.73
CA PRO A 79 4.42 33.32 9.44
C PRO A 79 3.41 32.88 8.37
N ASP A 80 2.27 33.55 8.33
CA ASP A 80 1.31 33.36 7.25
C ASP A 80 1.95 33.62 5.89
N GLN A 81 1.75 32.69 4.96
CA GLN A 81 2.36 32.75 3.64
C GLN A 81 1.52 31.98 2.61
N PRO A 82 1.61 32.36 1.32
CA PRO A 82 0.81 31.73 0.28
C PRO A 82 1.00 30.22 0.21
N LEU A 83 -0.07 29.51 -0.19
CA LEU A 83 -0.02 28.09 -0.47
C LEU A 83 1.00 27.81 -1.60
N PRO A 84 2.06 27.02 -1.34
CA PRO A 84 3.02 26.67 -2.38
C PRO A 84 2.42 25.73 -3.41
N ALA A 85 3.13 25.53 -4.52
CA ALA A 85 2.76 24.49 -5.48
C ALA A 85 2.71 23.14 -4.77
N CYS A 86 1.56 22.46 -4.86
CA CYS A 86 1.32 21.25 -4.09
C CYS A 86 0.65 20.13 -4.88
N ARG A 87 0.80 18.90 -4.37
CA ARG A 87 0.14 17.70 -4.85
C ARG A 87 -0.48 16.97 -3.67
N ILE A 88 -1.80 16.78 -3.72
CA ILE A 88 -2.53 15.92 -2.79
C ILE A 88 -2.66 14.52 -3.41
N VAL A 89 -2.29 13.50 -2.64
CA VAL A 89 -2.41 12.08 -2.99
C VAL A 89 -3.26 11.40 -1.93
N LYS A 90 -4.29 10.67 -2.36
CA LYS A 90 -5.24 10.02 -1.45
C LYS A 90 -5.34 8.55 -1.80
N GLU A 91 -4.98 7.71 -0.86
CA GLU A 91 -5.01 6.26 -1.01
C GLU A 91 -6.17 5.70 -0.18
N GLN A 92 -7.32 5.47 -0.80
CA GLN A 92 -8.55 5.05 -0.11
C GLN A 92 -8.40 3.70 0.61
N ARG A 93 -7.56 2.83 0.05
CA ARG A 93 -7.27 1.48 0.58
C ARG A 93 -5.80 1.32 0.92
N ALA A 94 -5.22 2.33 1.57
CA ALA A 94 -3.79 2.38 1.87
C ALA A 94 -3.31 1.19 2.72
N THR A 95 -4.04 0.87 3.79
CA THR A 95 -3.76 -0.32 4.62
C THR A 95 -5.06 -0.97 5.06
N ILE A 96 -5.04 -2.30 5.19
CA ILE A 96 -6.11 -3.01 5.91
C ILE A 96 -6.13 -2.49 7.34
N ALA A 97 -7.34 -2.25 7.86
CA ALA A 97 -7.54 -1.84 9.24
C ALA A 97 -6.82 -2.81 10.18
N GLN A 98 -5.94 -2.27 11.03
CA GLN A 98 -5.07 -3.05 11.92
C GLN A 98 -5.81 -3.48 13.20
N THR A 99 -7.11 -3.79 13.12
CA THR A 99 -7.87 -4.27 14.28
C THR A 99 -7.54 -5.73 14.58
N PRO A 100 -7.68 -6.19 15.84
CA PRO A 100 -7.48 -7.61 16.17
C PRO A 100 -8.34 -8.56 15.32
N ALA A 101 -9.59 -8.18 15.04
CA ALA A 101 -10.49 -8.97 14.20
C ALA A 101 -10.00 -9.10 12.76
N GLN A 102 -9.48 -8.02 12.16
CA GLN A 102 -8.89 -8.06 10.81
C GLN A 102 -7.58 -8.83 10.76
N ALA A 103 -6.73 -8.65 11.78
CA ALA A 103 -5.47 -9.38 11.89
C ALA A 103 -5.69 -10.91 11.95
N ALA A 104 -6.72 -11.37 12.67
CA ALA A 104 -7.09 -12.78 12.77
C ALA A 104 -7.58 -13.40 11.44
N ARG A 105 -8.05 -12.57 10.49
CA ARG A 105 -8.55 -13.02 9.18
C ARG A 105 -7.47 -13.12 8.10
N ARG A 106 -6.26 -12.61 8.36
CA ARG A 106 -5.18 -12.57 7.37
C ARG A 106 -4.80 -14.00 6.93
N PRO A 107 -4.76 -14.29 5.63
CA PRO A 107 -4.44 -15.63 5.16
C PRO A 107 -2.95 -15.94 5.30
N ALA A 108 -2.62 -17.22 5.49
CA ALA A 108 -1.26 -17.72 5.32
C ALA A 108 -0.84 -17.68 3.84
N ALA A 109 0.47 -17.78 3.58
CA ALA A 109 1.03 -17.68 2.23
C ALA A 109 0.59 -18.84 1.30
N ASP A 110 0.17 -19.97 1.86
CA ASP A 110 -0.30 -21.19 1.17
C ASP A 110 -1.83 -21.35 1.17
N ALA A 111 -2.57 -20.35 1.68
CA ALA A 111 -3.98 -20.46 2.01
C ALA A 111 -5.02 -20.60 0.87
N PRO A 112 -4.68 -20.68 -0.43
CA PRO A 112 -5.66 -21.14 -1.42
C PRO A 112 -5.67 -22.66 -1.66
N GLY A 113 -4.61 -23.38 -1.28
CA GLY A 113 -4.38 -24.75 -1.77
C GLY A 113 -4.13 -24.79 -3.29
N GLY A 114 -3.54 -25.88 -3.79
CA GLY A 114 -3.29 -26.05 -5.23
C GLY A 114 -2.04 -25.33 -5.74
N ASN A 115 -2.16 -24.57 -6.84
CA ASN A 115 -1.08 -23.91 -7.58
C ASN A 115 -1.00 -22.38 -7.36
N ILE A 116 -1.60 -21.87 -6.27
CA ILE A 116 -1.66 -20.43 -5.96
C ILE A 116 -0.98 -20.18 -4.61
N LEU A 117 -0.15 -19.13 -4.56
CA LEU A 117 0.49 -18.62 -3.36
C LEU A 117 0.14 -17.15 -3.18
N LEU A 118 0.02 -16.72 -1.92
CA LEU A 118 -0.30 -15.35 -1.56
C LEU A 118 0.94 -14.64 -1.01
N ALA A 119 1.18 -13.42 -1.50
CA ALA A 119 2.18 -12.51 -1.00
C ALA A 119 1.58 -11.09 -0.92
N GLY A 120 2.09 -10.32 0.04
CA GLY A 120 1.61 -9.00 0.41
C GLY A 120 1.68 -8.81 1.92
N ASP A 121 1.89 -7.58 2.33
CA ASP A 121 1.88 -7.15 3.74
C ASP A 121 0.54 -7.42 4.46
N TRP A 122 -0.54 -7.55 3.70
CA TRP A 122 -1.87 -7.94 4.15
C TRP A 122 -2.00 -9.42 4.56
N THR A 123 -1.03 -10.27 4.23
CA THR A 123 -1.01 -11.69 4.64
C THR A 123 -0.62 -11.85 6.12
N ALA A 124 -0.73 -13.07 6.65
CA ALA A 124 -0.40 -13.41 8.05
C ALA A 124 1.12 -13.39 8.31
N THR A 125 1.75 -12.23 8.18
CA THR A 125 3.21 -12.05 8.33
C THR A 125 3.66 -12.03 9.80
N GLY A 126 2.73 -11.77 10.72
CA GLY A 126 3.03 -11.48 12.14
C GLY A 126 3.50 -10.04 12.37
N LEU A 127 3.46 -9.20 11.34
CA LEU A 127 3.78 -7.77 11.39
C LEU A 127 2.55 -6.95 10.97
N PRO A 128 2.49 -5.64 11.31
CA PRO A 128 1.55 -4.73 10.68
C PRO A 128 1.76 -4.66 9.16
N CYS A 129 0.84 -4.02 8.43
CA CYS A 129 0.99 -3.83 6.98
C CYS A 129 2.12 -2.83 6.70
N THR A 130 3.33 -3.36 6.50
CA THR A 130 4.56 -2.61 6.31
C THR A 130 5.38 -3.22 5.16
N ILE A 131 6.39 -2.48 4.70
CA ILE A 131 7.37 -2.96 3.72
C ILE A 131 8.05 -4.26 4.21
N GLU A 132 8.43 -4.33 5.48
CA GLU A 132 9.01 -5.54 6.07
C GLU A 132 8.01 -6.72 6.04
N GLY A 133 6.73 -6.45 6.31
CA GLY A 133 5.65 -7.43 6.14
C GLY A 133 5.56 -7.94 4.70
N ALA A 134 5.56 -7.04 3.71
CA ALA A 134 5.54 -7.39 2.30
C ALA A 134 6.75 -8.26 1.91
N ILE A 135 7.96 -7.85 2.30
CA ILE A 135 9.20 -8.59 2.04
C ILE A 135 9.12 -9.99 2.66
N ARG A 136 8.77 -10.09 3.94
CA ARG A 136 8.63 -11.37 4.66
C ARG A 136 7.60 -12.28 4.01
N SER A 137 6.46 -11.74 3.57
CA SER A 137 5.43 -12.52 2.88
C SER A 137 5.93 -13.07 1.53
N GLY A 138 6.65 -12.26 0.76
CA GLY A 138 7.21 -12.64 -0.53
C GLY A 138 8.22 -13.78 -0.40
N HIS A 139 9.13 -13.69 0.57
CA HIS A 139 10.05 -14.77 0.89
C HIS A 139 9.32 -16.05 1.32
N ARG A 140 8.26 -15.92 2.14
CA ARG A 140 7.47 -17.07 2.56
C ARG A 140 6.78 -17.72 1.36
N ALA A 141 6.13 -16.96 0.49
CA ALA A 141 5.52 -17.48 -0.73
C ALA A 141 6.56 -18.18 -1.61
N ALA A 142 7.68 -17.53 -1.93
CA ALA A 142 8.75 -18.12 -2.73
C ALA A 142 9.27 -19.45 -2.17
N SER A 143 9.37 -19.57 -0.84
CA SER A 143 9.79 -20.82 -0.18
C SER A 143 8.81 -21.99 -0.34
N GLN A 144 7.54 -21.73 -0.67
CA GLN A 144 6.53 -22.75 -0.93
C GLN A 144 6.52 -23.22 -2.40
N LEU A 145 7.17 -22.52 -3.33
CA LEU A 145 7.18 -22.88 -4.76
C LEU A 145 7.57 -24.34 -5.02
N PRO A 146 8.57 -24.95 -4.35
CA PRO A 146 8.90 -26.36 -4.59
C PRO A 146 7.79 -27.34 -4.18
N LYS A 147 6.90 -26.92 -3.27
CA LYS A 147 5.75 -27.73 -2.80
C LYS A 147 4.55 -27.64 -3.72
N LEU A 148 4.47 -26.59 -4.55
CA LEU A 148 3.52 -26.56 -5.66
C LEU A 148 3.98 -27.66 -6.62
N GLY A 149 3.37 -28.84 -6.51
CA GLY A 149 3.69 -29.97 -7.37
C GLY A 149 3.71 -29.50 -8.82
N LYS A 150 4.71 -29.96 -9.59
CA LYS A 150 4.72 -29.77 -11.04
C LYS A 150 3.46 -30.46 -11.57
N GLN A 151 2.36 -29.72 -11.70
CA GLN A 151 1.22 -30.16 -12.50
C GLN A 151 1.82 -30.40 -13.89
N PRO A 152 1.92 -31.65 -14.36
CA PRO A 152 2.41 -31.89 -15.70
C PRO A 152 1.45 -31.15 -16.63
N HIS A 153 2.00 -30.30 -17.49
CA HIS A 153 1.27 -29.59 -18.53
C HIS A 153 0.74 -30.55 -19.63
N ALA A 154 0.52 -31.82 -19.29
CA ALA A 154 0.28 -32.92 -20.20
C ALA A 154 -0.93 -33.72 -19.70
N GLN A 155 -2.13 -33.29 -20.09
CA GLN A 155 -3.21 -34.25 -20.39
C GLN A 155 -4.42 -33.68 -21.15
N THR A 156 -4.53 -32.37 -21.39
CA THR A 156 -5.71 -31.86 -22.14
C THR A 156 -5.53 -31.84 -23.67
N PHE A 157 -4.30 -31.89 -24.20
CA PHE A 157 -4.08 -31.84 -25.66
C PHE A 157 -4.11 -33.21 -26.37
N SER A 158 -3.86 -34.32 -25.66
CA SER A 158 -3.80 -35.64 -26.29
C SER A 158 -5.16 -36.30 -26.51
N ALA A 159 -6.20 -35.93 -25.74
CA ALA A 159 -7.50 -36.60 -25.83
C ALA A 159 -8.30 -36.18 -27.08
N VAL A 160 -8.07 -34.98 -27.60
CA VAL A 160 -8.79 -34.47 -28.79
C VAL A 160 -8.09 -34.85 -30.10
N PHE A 161 -6.75 -34.95 -30.11
CA PHE A 161 -5.98 -35.24 -31.33
C PHE A 161 -5.44 -36.67 -31.44
N GLY A 162 -5.37 -37.44 -30.35
CA GLY A 162 -4.87 -38.83 -30.36
C GLY A 162 -5.71 -39.78 -31.21
N GLY A 163 -7.04 -39.61 -31.22
CA GLY A 163 -7.95 -40.40 -32.07
C GLY A 163 -7.91 -39.99 -33.54
N MET A 164 -7.48 -38.76 -33.86
CA MET A 164 -7.46 -38.25 -35.23
C MET A 164 -6.24 -38.71 -36.02
N TRP A 165 -5.10 -38.93 -35.34
CA TRP A 165 -3.87 -39.42 -35.97
C TRP A 165 -3.84 -40.94 -36.19
N GLN A 166 -4.49 -41.74 -35.33
CA GLN A 166 -4.59 -43.19 -35.57
C GLN A 166 -5.43 -43.52 -36.81
N ARG A 167 -6.51 -42.77 -37.09
CA ARG A 167 -7.32 -42.94 -38.30
C ARG A 167 -6.59 -42.58 -39.59
N PHE A 168 -5.62 -41.65 -39.54
CA PHE A 168 -4.82 -41.28 -40.70
C PHE A 168 -3.72 -42.30 -41.04
N GLN A 169 -3.29 -43.14 -40.09
CA GLN A 169 -2.22 -44.13 -40.31
C GLN A 169 -2.74 -45.52 -40.70
N THR A 170 -3.98 -45.90 -40.36
CA THR A 170 -4.49 -47.26 -40.64
C THR A 170 -5.31 -47.40 -41.91
N GLY A 171 -5.52 -46.34 -42.68
CA GLY A 171 -6.09 -46.45 -44.05
C GLY A 171 -7.39 -47.26 -44.14
N ILE A 172 -8.32 -47.04 -43.19
CA ILE A 172 -9.72 -47.49 -43.28
C ILE A 172 -10.61 -46.30 -42.94
#